data_AF-A0A094BTJ3-F1
#
_entry.id   AF-A0A094BTJ3-F1
#
_cell.length_a   1.000
_cell.length_b   1.000
_cell.length_c   1.000
_cell.angle_alpha   90.00
_cell.angle_beta   90.00
_cell.angle_gamma   90.00
#
_symmetry.space_group_name_H-M   'P 1'
#
loop_
_entity.id
_entity.type
_entity.pdbx_description
1 polymer ?
#
loop_
_entity_poly.entity_id
_entity_poly.type
_entity_poly.pdbx_seq_one_letter_code
_entity_poly.pdbx_strand_id
1 'polypeptide(L)'
;MATGSYHAGSADVLYSCLEYGIIWRVKSGFYTMDELVYQTSLSIDSNDTTVAHNKAREIIIPHWEKQLLAQQSWSANERTVSDKLTQAFDSLERNHKILARMNFACCRTCAISELAGDCDEDETRGYVFFHEQITEGLVKGGNVDLYFGSFTRSERKNIDVGKRVVGSLRKAGLRVEWEGDPGQPIVVRCDEWRRRLQEDEDYGDGDYDDGEWEEEEDEEEWEEDEEDEGENDEIHMLYSFQSQ
;
A
#
# COMPACT_ATOMS: atom_id res chain seq x y z
N MET A 1 23.54 4.54 -47.48
CA MET A 1 23.65 3.51 -46.42
C MET A 1 24.11 4.20 -45.15
N ALA A 2 23.29 4.17 -44.10
CA ALA A 2 23.65 4.23 -42.68
C ALA A 2 22.33 4.36 -41.88
N THR A 3 21.62 3.26 -41.69
CA THR A 3 20.58 3.17 -40.66
C THR A 3 21.30 2.86 -39.35
N GLY A 4 21.54 3.89 -38.55
CA GLY A 4 22.08 3.74 -37.19
C GLY A 4 21.05 3.02 -36.32
N SER A 5 21.30 1.76 -36.04
CA SER A 5 20.58 1.00 -35.03
C SER A 5 21.11 1.41 -33.66
N TYR A 6 20.39 2.28 -32.95
CA TYR A 6 20.66 2.56 -31.55
C TYR A 6 20.22 1.34 -30.74
N HIS A 7 21.18 0.47 -30.40
CA HIS A 7 21.01 -0.49 -29.32
C HIS A 7 21.26 0.26 -28.02
N ALA A 8 20.20 0.70 -27.34
CA ALA A 8 20.30 1.13 -25.95
C ALA A 8 20.85 -0.06 -25.14
N GLY A 9 21.88 0.18 -24.31
CA GLY A 9 22.47 -0.88 -23.50
C GLY A 9 21.47 -1.41 -22.48
N SER A 10 21.68 -2.64 -21.99
CA SER A 10 20.85 -3.25 -20.93
C SER A 10 20.72 -2.31 -19.70
N ALA A 11 21.79 -1.58 -19.37
CA ALA A 11 21.79 -0.58 -18.30
C ALA A 11 20.92 0.65 -18.62
N ASP A 12 20.94 1.14 -19.87
CA ASP A 12 20.13 2.30 -20.30
C ASP A 12 18.63 1.97 -20.31
N VAL A 13 18.28 0.74 -20.69
CA VAL A 13 16.89 0.24 -20.67
C VAL A 13 16.40 0.08 -19.23
N LEU A 14 17.21 -0.48 -18.33
CA LEU A 14 16.88 -0.60 -16.92
C LEU A 14 16.72 0.77 -16.26
N TYR A 15 17.61 1.72 -16.56
CA TYR A 15 17.52 3.10 -16.08
C TYR A 15 16.25 3.78 -16.56
N SER A 16 15.87 3.61 -17.84
CA SER A 16 14.64 4.15 -18.40
C SER A 16 13.37 3.55 -17.77
N CYS A 17 13.36 2.24 -17.50
CA CYS A 17 12.26 1.57 -16.81
C CYS A 17 12.12 2.03 -15.35
N LEU A 18 13.24 2.17 -14.64
CA LEU A 18 13.29 2.65 -13.26
C LEU A 18 12.79 4.10 -13.16
N GLU A 19 13.33 4.98 -14.01
CA GLU A 19 12.94 6.40 -14.08
C GLU A 19 11.45 6.55 -14.39
N TYR A 20 10.94 5.78 -15.36
CA TYR A 20 9.51 5.77 -15.67
C TYR A 20 8.66 5.35 -14.47
N GLY A 21 9.09 4.31 -13.74
CA GLY A 21 8.46 3.84 -12.51
C GLY A 21 8.42 4.88 -11.38
N ILE A 22 9.39 5.79 -11.34
CA ILE A 22 9.47 6.88 -10.36
C ILE A 22 8.57 8.05 -10.76
N ILE A 23 8.62 8.47 -12.03
CA ILE A 23 7.92 9.66 -12.52
C ILE A 23 6.41 9.57 -12.24
N TRP A 24 5.78 8.43 -12.51
CA TRP A 24 4.35 8.29 -12.31
C TRP A 24 3.99 8.30 -10.81
N ARG A 25 4.81 7.67 -9.95
CA ARG A 25 4.60 7.63 -8.50
C ARG A 25 4.72 9.02 -7.88
N VAL A 26 5.73 9.79 -8.26
CA VAL A 26 5.87 11.21 -7.85
C VAL A 26 4.63 12.00 -8.30
N LYS A 27 4.22 11.89 -9.57
CA LYS A 27 3.04 12.61 -10.09
C LYS A 27 1.72 12.16 -9.46
N SER A 28 1.67 10.95 -8.92
CA SER A 28 0.46 10.41 -8.30
C SER A 28 0.09 11.16 -7.02
N GLY A 29 1.09 11.64 -6.27
CA GLY A 29 0.93 12.30 -4.96
C GLY A 29 0.51 11.36 -3.83
N PHE A 30 0.63 10.03 -4.02
CA PHE A 30 0.32 9.04 -2.97
C PHE A 30 1.50 8.66 -2.10
N TYR A 31 2.73 8.87 -2.56
CA TYR A 31 3.94 8.43 -1.87
C TYR A 31 4.68 9.60 -1.24
N THR A 32 5.27 9.37 -0.08
CA THR A 32 6.25 10.28 0.52
C THR A 32 7.62 10.16 -0.17
N MET A 33 8.56 11.04 0.13
CA MET A 33 9.91 10.92 -0.42
C MET A 33 10.57 9.64 0.08
N ASP A 34 10.43 9.35 1.37
CA ASP A 34 11.07 8.19 1.99
C ASP A 34 10.53 6.86 1.47
N GLU A 35 9.22 6.75 1.21
CA GLU A 35 8.64 5.57 0.57
C GLU A 35 9.21 5.35 -0.83
N LEU A 36 9.35 6.43 -1.62
CA LEU A 36 9.93 6.34 -2.97
C LEU A 36 11.39 5.95 -2.91
N VAL A 37 12.16 6.50 -1.97
CA VAL A 37 13.57 6.19 -1.78
C VAL A 37 13.73 4.73 -1.40
N TYR A 38 12.97 4.27 -0.41
CA TYR A 38 12.97 2.87 0.02
C TYR A 38 12.65 1.94 -1.15
N GLN A 39 11.53 2.14 -1.84
CA GLN A 39 11.11 1.28 -2.96
C GLN A 39 12.12 1.28 -4.12
N THR A 40 12.70 2.44 -4.43
CA THR A 40 13.69 2.57 -5.50
C THR A 40 15.01 1.90 -5.11
N SER A 41 15.40 1.97 -3.83
CA SER A 41 16.64 1.37 -3.32
C SER A 41 16.67 -0.15 -3.53
N LEU A 42 15.52 -0.82 -3.43
CA LEU A 42 15.37 -2.26 -3.65
C LEU A 42 15.71 -2.70 -5.08
N SER A 43 15.69 -1.78 -6.05
CA SER A 43 16.05 -2.05 -7.45
C SER A 43 17.51 -1.71 -7.77
N ILE A 44 18.26 -1.19 -6.80
CA ILE A 44 19.66 -0.77 -6.97
C ILE A 44 20.58 -1.91 -6.55
N ASP A 45 21.44 -2.35 -7.46
CA ASP A 45 22.44 -3.38 -7.20
C ASP A 45 23.56 -2.83 -6.30
N SER A 46 23.38 -2.98 -4.99
CA SER A 46 24.31 -2.58 -3.93
C SER A 46 24.08 -3.44 -2.69
N ASN A 47 25.17 -4.00 -2.14
CA ASN A 47 25.12 -4.70 -0.85
C ASN A 47 25.12 -3.75 0.35
N ASP A 48 25.33 -2.46 0.11
CA ASP A 48 25.27 -1.40 1.11
C ASP A 48 23.94 -0.63 0.95
N THR A 49 23.10 -0.75 1.98
CA THR A 49 21.78 -0.12 2.06
C THR A 49 21.86 1.40 1.99
N THR A 50 22.82 2.01 2.68
CA THR A 50 23.02 3.47 2.69
C THR A 50 23.40 3.97 1.31
N VAL A 51 24.29 3.26 0.61
CA VAL A 51 24.65 3.57 -0.78
C VAL A 51 23.45 3.42 -1.71
N ALA A 52 22.62 2.38 -1.53
CA ALA A 52 21.40 2.20 -2.32
C ALA A 52 20.40 3.35 -2.10
N HIS A 53 20.17 3.76 -0.85
CA HIS A 53 19.28 4.88 -0.52
C HIS A 53 19.78 6.21 -1.10
N ASN A 54 21.07 6.50 -0.98
CA ASN A 54 21.65 7.72 -1.55
C ASN A 54 21.48 7.78 -3.07
N LYS A 55 21.76 6.68 -3.78
CA LYS A 55 21.53 6.59 -5.23
C LYS A 55 20.05 6.74 -5.59
N ALA A 56 19.14 6.16 -4.81
CA ALA A 56 17.71 6.34 -5.02
C ALA A 56 17.31 7.82 -4.87
N ARG A 57 17.80 8.52 -3.84
CA ARG A 57 17.57 9.97 -3.65
C ARG A 57 18.05 10.79 -4.84
N GLU A 58 19.24 10.51 -5.36
CA GLU A 58 19.79 11.19 -6.54
C GLU A 58 18.87 11.10 -7.77
N ILE A 59 18.19 9.96 -7.95
CA ILE A 59 17.24 9.75 -9.06
C ILE A 59 15.90 10.45 -8.78
N ILE A 60 15.40 10.41 -7.54
CA ILE A 60 14.04 10.90 -7.22
C ILE A 60 13.99 12.43 -7.10
N ILE A 61 14.99 13.06 -6.48
CA ILE A 61 15.01 14.49 -6.17
C ILE A 61 14.66 15.37 -7.40
N PRO A 62 15.29 15.19 -8.58
CA PRO A 62 14.96 16.00 -9.76
C PRO A 62 13.49 15.91 -10.18
N HIS A 63 12.87 14.74 -10.05
CA HIS A 63 11.46 14.55 -10.38
C HIS A 63 10.53 15.15 -9.32
N TRP A 64 10.91 15.02 -8.04
CA TRP A 64 10.20 15.61 -6.92
C TRP A 64 10.18 17.14 -7.00
N GLU A 65 11.34 17.77 -7.20
CA GLU A 65 11.47 19.22 -7.34
C GLU A 65 10.69 19.74 -8.55
N LYS A 66 10.75 19.04 -9.68
CA LYS A 66 9.96 19.36 -10.87
C LYS A 66 8.46 19.32 -10.58
N GLN A 67 8.01 18.36 -9.79
CA GLN A 67 6.61 18.26 -9.38
C GLN A 67 6.23 19.38 -8.39
N LEU A 68 7.08 19.70 -7.41
CA LEU A 68 6.86 20.84 -6.50
C LEU A 68 6.73 22.17 -7.27
N LEU A 69 7.59 22.41 -8.26
CA LEU A 69 7.51 23.58 -9.13
C LEU A 69 6.19 23.62 -9.91
N ALA A 70 5.72 22.49 -10.44
CA ALA A 70 4.43 22.42 -11.11
C ALA A 70 3.27 22.76 -10.14
N GLN A 71 3.35 22.30 -8.89
CA GLN A 71 2.32 22.52 -7.85
C GLN A 71 2.19 23.98 -7.40
N GLN A 72 3.21 24.81 -7.60
CA GLN A 72 3.14 26.25 -7.30
C GLN A 72 2.12 26.97 -8.18
N SER A 73 1.87 26.45 -9.40
CA SER A 73 0.87 27.00 -10.31
C SER A 73 -0.57 26.57 -9.97
N TRP A 74 -0.74 25.62 -9.04
CA TRP A 74 -2.05 25.06 -8.73
C TRP A 74 -2.82 25.93 -7.75
N SER A 75 -4.04 26.29 -8.13
CA SER A 75 -4.99 27.01 -7.30
C SER A 75 -5.21 26.33 -5.94
N ALA A 76 -4.96 27.04 -4.84
CA ALA A 76 -5.15 26.50 -3.49
C ALA A 76 -6.62 26.22 -3.14
N ASN A 77 -7.56 26.94 -3.76
CA ASN A 77 -8.99 26.87 -3.45
C ASN A 77 -9.80 25.95 -4.38
N GLU A 78 -9.17 25.36 -5.39
CA GLU A 78 -9.84 24.48 -6.34
C GLU A 78 -9.82 23.04 -5.84
N ARG A 79 -11.01 22.43 -5.68
CA ARG A 79 -11.11 21.02 -5.32
C ARG A 79 -10.83 20.13 -6.52
N THR A 80 -9.72 19.40 -6.44
CA THR A 80 -9.26 18.48 -7.48
C THR A 80 -10.13 17.21 -7.55
N VAL A 81 -9.93 16.39 -8.59
CA VAL A 81 -10.53 15.05 -8.66
C VAL A 81 -10.04 14.19 -7.48
N SER A 82 -8.78 14.32 -7.09
CA SER A 82 -8.22 13.61 -5.93
C SER A 82 -8.94 13.99 -4.64
N ASP A 83 -9.15 15.28 -4.37
CA ASP A 83 -9.83 15.75 -3.15
C ASP A 83 -11.29 15.29 -3.07
N LYS A 84 -11.95 15.19 -4.22
CA LYS A 84 -13.33 14.70 -4.31
C LYS A 84 -13.39 13.18 -4.14
N LEU A 85 -12.43 12.44 -4.68
CA LEU A 85 -12.30 11.00 -4.45
C LEU A 85 -12.03 10.69 -2.98
N THR A 86 -11.06 11.37 -2.36
CA THR A 86 -10.77 11.21 -0.93
C THR A 86 -12.01 11.47 -0.08
N GLN A 87 -12.75 12.57 -0.33
CA GLN A 87 -14.00 12.83 0.37
C GLN A 87 -15.05 11.71 0.18
N ALA A 88 -15.19 11.19 -1.05
CA ALA A 88 -16.16 10.14 -1.34
C ALA A 88 -15.78 8.81 -0.65
N PHE A 89 -14.49 8.47 -0.65
CA PHE A 89 -13.95 7.27 -0.02
C PHE A 89 -14.13 7.31 1.49
N ASP A 90 -13.77 8.44 2.14
CA ASP A 90 -14.03 8.69 3.55
C ASP A 90 -15.52 8.52 3.91
N SER A 91 -16.41 9.05 3.07
CA SER A 91 -17.85 8.91 3.29
C SER A 91 -18.34 7.47 3.14
N LEU A 92 -17.74 6.68 2.25
CA LEU A 92 -18.09 5.28 2.05
C LEU A 92 -17.72 4.43 3.27
N GLU A 93 -16.52 4.65 3.81
CA GLU A 93 -16.10 3.96 5.03
C GLU A 93 -16.98 4.35 6.21
N ARG A 94 -17.07 5.65 6.52
CA ARG A 94 -17.78 6.15 7.72
C ARG A 94 -19.28 5.89 7.70
N ASN A 95 -19.94 6.07 6.55
CA ASN A 95 -21.41 6.08 6.49
C ASN A 95 -22.02 4.81 5.87
N HIS A 96 -21.21 4.02 5.16
CA HIS A 96 -21.71 2.86 4.42
C HIS A 96 -21.04 1.55 4.81
N LYS A 97 -20.00 1.58 5.66
CA LYS A 97 -19.20 0.40 6.03
C LYS A 97 -18.67 -0.32 4.78
N ILE A 98 -18.22 0.46 3.80
CA ILE A 98 -17.59 -0.03 2.57
C ILE A 98 -16.11 0.35 2.67
N LEU A 99 -15.22 -0.64 2.70
CA LEU A 99 -13.78 -0.40 2.70
C LEU A 99 -13.38 0.32 1.41
N ALA A 100 -12.70 1.45 1.51
CA ALA A 100 -12.41 2.31 0.37
C ALA A 100 -10.90 2.58 0.29
N ARG A 101 -10.22 1.95 -0.66
CA ARG A 101 -8.75 2.04 -0.78
C ARG A 101 -8.30 2.70 -2.09
N MET A 102 -7.53 3.77 -1.98
CA MET A 102 -6.97 4.50 -3.13
C MET A 102 -5.54 4.02 -3.39
N ASN A 103 -5.15 3.87 -4.66
CA ASN A 103 -3.79 3.44 -5.05
C ASN A 103 -3.33 2.18 -4.31
N PHE A 104 -4.20 1.16 -4.24
CA PHE A 104 -4.03 0.01 -3.35
C PHE A 104 -3.63 -1.25 -4.10
N ALA A 105 -2.53 -1.86 -3.64
CA ALA A 105 -1.82 -2.97 -4.27
C ALA A 105 -1.38 -2.69 -5.71
N CYS A 106 -0.47 -3.51 -6.25
CA CYS A 106 0.07 -3.29 -7.58
C CYS A 106 -0.97 -3.49 -8.70
N CYS A 107 -1.90 -4.45 -8.52
CA CYS A 107 -2.90 -4.82 -9.51
C CYS A 107 -4.20 -5.31 -8.87
N ARG A 108 -5.26 -5.47 -9.69
CA ARG A 108 -6.58 -5.94 -9.25
C ARG A 108 -6.53 -7.26 -8.48
N THR A 109 -5.75 -8.25 -8.94
CA THR A 109 -5.70 -9.57 -8.31
C THR A 109 -5.07 -9.50 -6.92
N CYS A 110 -3.97 -8.75 -6.77
CA CYS A 110 -3.33 -8.52 -5.47
C CYS A 110 -4.28 -7.81 -4.50
N ALA A 111 -4.93 -6.74 -4.96
CA ALA A 111 -5.89 -6.00 -4.14
C ALA A 111 -7.04 -6.88 -3.61
N ILE A 112 -7.60 -7.76 -4.45
CA ILE A 112 -8.66 -8.68 -4.02
C ILE A 112 -8.14 -9.69 -2.99
N SER A 113 -6.89 -10.16 -3.14
CA SER A 113 -6.27 -11.07 -2.19
C SER A 113 -6.06 -10.42 -0.82
N GLU A 114 -5.58 -9.17 -0.79
CA GLU A 114 -5.34 -8.43 0.45
C GLU A 114 -6.66 -8.03 1.14
N LEU A 115 -7.65 -7.56 0.37
CA LEU A 115 -8.97 -7.19 0.90
C LEU A 115 -9.72 -8.37 1.54
N ALA A 116 -9.40 -9.61 1.15
CA ALA A 116 -9.99 -10.79 1.79
C ALA A 116 -9.56 -10.95 3.26
N GLY A 117 -8.39 -10.43 3.65
CA GLY A 117 -7.92 -10.43 5.03
C GLY A 117 -8.50 -9.32 5.90
N ASP A 118 -8.88 -8.20 5.29
CA ASP A 118 -9.38 -6.99 5.98
C ASP A 118 -10.89 -7.03 6.31
N CYS A 119 -11.60 -8.10 5.93
CA CYS A 119 -13.05 -8.15 6.08
C CYS A 119 -13.46 -8.58 7.50
N ASP A 120 -14.17 -7.68 8.19
CA ASP A 120 -15.05 -8.07 9.29
C ASP A 120 -16.40 -8.48 8.68
N GLU A 121 -16.75 -9.77 8.74
CA GLU A 121 -17.94 -10.32 8.09
C GLU A 121 -19.26 -9.72 8.59
N ASP A 122 -19.30 -9.26 9.84
CA ASP A 122 -20.50 -8.72 10.49
C ASP A 122 -20.66 -7.21 10.25
N GLU A 123 -19.55 -6.52 10.03
CA GLU A 123 -19.51 -5.06 9.91
C GLU A 123 -19.36 -4.59 8.46
N THR A 124 -18.65 -5.34 7.62
CA THR A 124 -18.20 -4.86 6.31
C THR A 124 -19.17 -5.23 5.20
N ARG A 125 -19.81 -4.23 4.60
CA ARG A 125 -20.81 -4.44 3.54
C ARG A 125 -20.20 -4.73 2.18
N GLY A 126 -18.98 -4.27 1.96
CA GLY A 126 -18.25 -4.46 0.72
C GLY A 126 -17.00 -3.60 0.65
N TYR A 127 -16.46 -3.48 -0.56
CA TYR A 127 -15.23 -2.74 -0.82
C TYR A 127 -15.35 -1.93 -2.12
N VAL A 128 -14.51 -0.90 -2.22
CA VAL A 128 -14.20 -0.20 -3.46
C VAL A 128 -12.71 0.16 -3.47
N PHE A 129 -12.05 0.01 -4.61
CA PHE A 129 -10.66 0.42 -4.76
C PHE A 129 -10.29 0.75 -6.20
N PHE A 130 -9.15 1.42 -6.34
CA PHE A 130 -8.33 1.37 -7.56
C PHE A 130 -6.88 1.10 -7.17
N HIS A 131 -6.14 0.47 -8.07
CA HIS A 131 -4.78 -0.02 -7.82
C HIS A 131 -3.72 0.81 -8.54
N GLU A 132 -2.44 0.54 -8.24
CA GLU A 132 -1.30 1.32 -8.76
C GLU A 132 -1.28 1.42 -10.30
N GLN A 133 -1.52 0.33 -11.03
CA GLN A 133 -1.57 0.39 -12.50
C GLN A 133 -2.67 1.32 -13.05
N ILE A 134 -3.80 1.50 -12.34
CA ILE A 134 -4.81 2.50 -12.73
C ILE A 134 -4.25 3.90 -12.49
N THR A 135 -3.61 4.13 -11.34
CA THR A 135 -2.94 5.40 -11.02
C THR A 135 -1.87 5.75 -12.06
N GLU A 136 -1.11 4.77 -12.52
CA GLU A 136 -0.09 4.92 -13.56
C GLU A 136 -0.69 5.38 -14.90
N GLY A 137 -1.87 4.89 -15.27
CA GLY A 137 -2.62 5.36 -16.44
C GLY A 137 -3.25 6.74 -16.23
N LEU A 138 -3.78 6.97 -15.04
CA LEU A 138 -4.45 8.21 -14.62
C LEU A 138 -3.51 9.42 -14.73
N VAL A 139 -2.28 9.33 -14.24
CA VAL A 139 -1.30 10.43 -14.34
C VAL A 139 -0.88 10.75 -15.79
N LYS A 140 -1.26 9.92 -16.75
CA LYS A 140 -1.07 10.13 -18.21
C LYS A 140 -2.32 10.68 -18.90
N GLY A 141 -3.35 11.06 -18.16
CA GLY A 141 -4.63 11.57 -18.69
C GLY A 141 -5.71 10.50 -18.85
N GLY A 142 -5.57 9.35 -18.18
CA GLY A 142 -6.62 8.33 -18.11
C GLY A 142 -7.77 8.70 -17.16
N ASN A 143 -8.81 7.88 -17.17
CA ASN A 143 -9.88 7.93 -16.17
C ASN A 143 -9.55 7.01 -14.99
N VAL A 144 -10.34 7.10 -13.91
CA VAL A 144 -10.20 6.18 -12.76
C VAL A 144 -11.26 5.10 -12.85
N ASP A 145 -10.82 3.87 -13.10
CA ASP A 145 -11.66 2.69 -13.01
C ASP A 145 -11.67 2.20 -11.56
N LEU A 146 -12.86 2.20 -10.95
CA LEU A 146 -13.08 1.73 -9.59
C LEU A 146 -13.65 0.31 -9.62
N TYR A 147 -12.95 -0.61 -8.98
CA TYR A 147 -13.41 -1.97 -8.73
C TYR A 147 -14.12 -2.02 -7.39
N PHE A 148 -15.22 -2.76 -7.33
CA PHE A 148 -16.05 -2.84 -6.13
C PHE A 148 -16.73 -4.20 -6.05
N GLY A 149 -17.24 -4.52 -4.87
CA GLY A 149 -17.99 -5.74 -4.64
C GLY A 149 -18.39 -5.91 -3.18
N SER A 150 -19.13 -6.96 -2.90
CA SER A 150 -19.33 -7.49 -1.55
C SER A 150 -18.43 -8.71 -1.32
N PHE A 151 -18.25 -9.10 -0.07
CA PHE A 151 -17.54 -10.33 0.30
C PHE A 151 -18.37 -11.61 0.09
N THR A 152 -19.51 -11.49 -0.60
CA THR A 152 -20.40 -12.60 -0.89
C THR A 152 -20.55 -12.81 -2.39
N ARG A 153 -20.98 -14.01 -2.80
CA ARG A 153 -21.34 -14.30 -4.20
C ARG A 153 -22.68 -13.70 -4.64
N SER A 154 -23.28 -12.82 -3.83
CA SER A 154 -24.59 -12.24 -4.13
C SER A 154 -24.49 -11.05 -5.07
N GLU A 155 -24.92 -11.24 -6.31
CA GLU A 155 -25.02 -10.17 -7.31
C GLU A 155 -25.84 -8.98 -6.81
N ARG A 156 -26.97 -9.25 -6.13
CA ARG A 156 -27.81 -8.21 -5.51
C ARG A 156 -27.05 -7.34 -4.51
N LYS A 157 -26.17 -7.94 -3.67
CA LYS A 157 -25.33 -7.19 -2.73
C LYS A 157 -24.26 -6.38 -3.48
N ASN A 158 -23.64 -6.95 -4.51
CA ASN A 158 -22.67 -6.24 -5.34
C ASN A 158 -23.29 -5.00 -6.01
N ILE A 159 -24.51 -5.13 -6.56
CA ILE A 159 -25.27 -4.00 -7.14
C ILE A 159 -25.57 -2.92 -6.07
N ASP A 160 -25.95 -3.32 -4.85
CA ASP A 160 -26.20 -2.36 -3.76
C ASP A 160 -24.93 -1.58 -3.39
N VAL A 161 -23.78 -2.26 -3.29
CA VAL A 161 -22.48 -1.62 -3.07
C VAL A 161 -22.17 -0.64 -4.20
N GLY A 162 -22.28 -1.05 -5.46
CA GLY A 162 -22.03 -0.18 -6.62
C GLY A 162 -22.91 1.07 -6.62
N LYS A 163 -24.20 0.94 -6.29
CA LYS A 163 -25.12 2.08 -6.16
C LYS A 163 -24.70 3.06 -5.06
N ARG A 164 -24.21 2.56 -3.91
CA ARG A 164 -23.71 3.40 -2.81
C ARG A 164 -22.42 4.13 -3.19
N VAL A 165 -21.51 3.43 -3.87
CA VAL A 165 -20.26 4.00 -4.41
C VAL A 165 -20.59 5.14 -5.38
N VAL A 166 -21.40 4.88 -6.42
CA VAL A 166 -21.81 5.90 -7.38
C VAL A 166 -22.52 7.08 -6.72
N GLY A 167 -23.41 6.80 -5.76
CA GLY A 167 -24.10 7.84 -5.00
C GLY A 167 -23.12 8.75 -4.23
N SER A 168 -22.11 8.19 -3.58
CA SER A 168 -21.12 8.93 -2.82
C SER A 168 -20.20 9.75 -3.71
N LEU A 169 -19.73 9.17 -4.83
CA LEU A 169 -18.90 9.87 -5.81
C LEU A 169 -19.64 11.05 -6.45
N ARG A 170 -20.91 10.87 -6.85
CA ARG A 170 -21.73 11.95 -7.43
C ARG A 170 -22.01 13.05 -6.42
N LYS A 171 -22.24 12.72 -5.14
CA LYS A 171 -22.40 13.70 -4.06
C LYS A 171 -21.13 14.53 -3.82
N ALA A 172 -19.95 13.93 -4.01
CA ALA A 172 -18.67 14.64 -3.97
C ALA A 172 -18.42 15.51 -5.23
N GLY A 173 -19.33 15.49 -6.21
CA GLY A 173 -19.23 16.29 -7.44
C GLY A 173 -18.38 15.67 -8.53
N LEU A 174 -18.18 14.35 -8.51
CA LEU A 174 -17.48 13.62 -9.56
C LEU A 174 -18.41 13.26 -10.73
N ARG A 175 -17.87 13.25 -11.94
CA ARG A 175 -18.54 12.73 -13.14
C ARG A 175 -18.31 11.22 -13.20
N VAL A 176 -19.40 10.45 -13.10
CA VAL A 176 -19.36 8.99 -12.90
C VAL A 176 -20.20 8.27 -13.92
N GLU A 177 -19.59 7.30 -14.59
CA GLU A 177 -20.21 6.42 -15.57
C GLU A 177 -20.25 4.98 -15.04
N TRP A 178 -21.46 4.46 -14.91
CA TRP A 178 -21.73 3.08 -14.55
C TRP A 178 -23.19 2.74 -14.87
N GLU A 179 -23.41 1.65 -15.60
CA GLU A 179 -24.73 1.25 -16.09
C GLU A 179 -25.49 0.32 -15.12
N GLY A 180 -24.89 0.00 -13.98
CA GLY A 180 -25.50 -0.84 -12.95
C GLY A 180 -25.06 -2.30 -12.97
N ASP A 181 -24.22 -2.70 -13.91
CA ASP A 181 -23.62 -4.04 -13.97
C ASP A 181 -22.48 -4.17 -12.93
N PRO A 182 -22.60 -5.06 -11.93
CA PRO A 182 -21.56 -5.27 -10.92
C PRO A 182 -20.28 -5.93 -11.47
N GLY A 183 -20.32 -6.47 -12.69
CA GLY A 183 -19.14 -7.02 -13.39
C GLY A 183 -18.28 -5.95 -14.08
N GLN A 184 -18.81 -4.75 -14.29
CA GLN A 184 -18.10 -3.63 -14.92
C GLN A 184 -17.58 -2.64 -13.87
N PRO A 185 -16.40 -2.03 -14.10
CA PRO A 185 -15.90 -0.99 -13.20
C PRO A 185 -16.79 0.25 -13.22
N ILE A 186 -16.76 1.00 -12.12
CA ILE A 186 -17.33 2.36 -12.08
C ILE A 186 -16.25 3.31 -12.59
N VAL A 187 -16.53 4.04 -13.68
CA VAL A 187 -15.56 4.94 -14.30
C VAL A 187 -15.77 6.37 -13.79
N VAL A 188 -14.73 6.96 -13.21
CA VAL A 188 -14.71 8.37 -12.81
C VAL A 188 -13.91 9.16 -13.85
N ARG A 189 -14.55 10.14 -14.49
CA ARG A 189 -13.88 10.98 -15.48
C ARG A 189 -12.89 11.92 -14.81
N CYS A 190 -11.66 11.91 -15.32
CA CYS A 190 -10.58 12.77 -14.84
C CYS A 190 -9.97 13.51 -16.04
N ASP A 191 -10.22 14.81 -16.14
CA ASP A 191 -9.60 15.62 -17.20
C ASP A 191 -8.13 15.92 -16.88
N GLU A 192 -7.84 16.07 -15.59
CA GLU A 192 -6.50 16.32 -15.09
C GLU A 192 -6.35 15.76 -13.67
N TRP A 193 -5.33 14.93 -13.46
CA TRP A 193 -4.96 14.45 -12.13
C TRP A 193 -4.06 15.47 -11.43
N ARG A 194 -4.52 15.94 -10.27
CA ARG A 194 -3.74 16.78 -9.35
C ARG A 194 -3.93 16.25 -7.94
N ARG A 195 -2.82 15.90 -7.31
CA ARG A 195 -2.71 15.56 -5.88
C ARG A 195 -1.39 16.13 -5.39
N ARG A 196 -1.41 16.85 -4.28
CA ARG A 196 -0.18 17.44 -3.71
C ARG A 196 0.71 16.33 -3.17
N LEU A 197 2.02 16.56 -3.20
CA LEU A 197 2.97 15.62 -2.62
C LEU A 197 2.72 15.54 -1.11
N GLN A 198 2.84 14.33 -0.55
CA GLN A 198 2.80 14.14 0.89
C GLN A 198 4.12 14.64 1.49
N GLU A 199 4.06 15.21 2.68
CA GLU A 199 5.26 15.45 3.48
C GLU A 199 5.66 14.13 4.13
N ASP A 200 6.95 13.91 4.35
CA ASP A 200 7.39 12.80 5.19
C ASP A 200 6.85 13.08 6.60
N GLU A 201 6.11 12.13 7.17
CA GLU A 201 5.75 12.22 8.59
C GLU A 201 7.05 12.02 9.38
N ASP A 202 7.50 13.08 10.07
CA ASP A 202 8.64 13.02 10.99
C ASP A 202 8.28 12.07 12.14
N TYR A 203 8.51 10.77 11.94
CA TYR A 203 8.60 9.79 13.02
C TYR A 203 9.88 10.12 13.78
N GLY A 204 9.81 11.20 14.58
CA GLY A 204 10.97 11.85 15.16
C GLY A 204 11.92 10.83 15.75
N ASP A 205 13.12 10.77 15.17
CA ASP A 205 14.34 10.10 15.66
C ASP A 205 14.04 9.06 16.74
N GLY A 206 13.31 8.01 16.34
CA GLY A 206 13.04 6.88 17.19
C GLY A 206 14.33 6.10 17.26
N ASP A 207 15.20 6.53 18.18
CA ASP A 207 16.36 5.83 18.75
C ASP A 207 16.40 4.40 18.23
N TYR A 208 17.11 4.21 17.11
CA TYR A 208 17.58 2.88 16.75
C TYR A 208 18.59 2.58 17.85
N ASP A 209 18.09 2.06 18.96
CA ASP A 209 18.83 1.36 19.98
C ASP A 209 19.56 0.23 19.22
N ASP A 210 20.74 0.59 18.73
CA ASP A 210 21.85 -0.32 18.45
C ASP A 210 22.14 -0.97 19.79
N GLY A 211 21.28 -1.92 20.15
CA GLY A 211 21.46 -2.75 21.31
C GLY A 211 22.78 -3.45 21.11
N GLU A 212 23.82 -2.90 21.74
CA GLU A 212 25.03 -3.63 22.08
C GLU A 212 24.56 -4.92 22.74
N TRP A 213 24.64 -6.01 21.99
CA TRP A 213 24.52 -7.34 22.54
C TRP A 213 25.75 -7.52 23.44
N GLU A 214 25.60 -7.19 24.72
CA GLU A 214 26.51 -7.69 25.74
C GLU A 214 26.38 -9.23 25.70
N GLU A 215 27.43 -9.90 25.21
CA GLU A 215 27.60 -11.34 25.33
C GLU A 215 27.65 -11.66 26.82
N GLU A 216 26.50 -12.00 27.42
CA GLU A 216 26.48 -12.69 28.71
C GLU A 216 27.08 -14.09 28.49
N GLU A 217 28.37 -14.23 28.81
CA GLU A 217 29.06 -15.51 28.94
C GLU A 217 28.42 -16.28 30.11
N ASP A 218 27.45 -17.13 29.81
CA ASP A 218 26.95 -18.15 30.75
C ASP A 218 28.06 -19.20 30.99
N GLU A 219 28.90 -18.96 31.99
CA GLU A 219 29.74 -20.00 32.62
C GLU A 219 28.84 -20.91 33.47
N GLU A 220 28.33 -22.00 32.87
CA GLU A 220 27.72 -23.11 33.62
C GLU A 220 28.79 -23.83 34.46
N GLU A 221 28.90 -23.45 35.73
CA GLU A 221 29.67 -24.12 36.77
C GLU A 221 28.92 -25.39 37.24
N TRP A 222 29.48 -26.56 36.92
CA TRP A 222 28.94 -27.86 37.31
C TRP A 222 29.25 -28.16 38.78
N GLU A 223 28.27 -28.00 39.67
CA GLU A 223 28.35 -28.55 41.03
C GLU A 223 27.89 -30.02 41.02
N GLU A 224 28.78 -30.92 41.42
CA GLU A 224 28.52 -32.33 41.68
C GLU A 224 27.69 -32.44 42.97
N ASP A 225 26.40 -32.77 42.87
CA ASP A 225 25.58 -33.10 44.04
C ASP A 225 25.95 -34.49 44.58
N GLU A 226 26.54 -34.50 45.77
CA GLU A 226 26.79 -35.67 46.61
C GLU A 226 25.46 -36.33 47.06
N GLU A 227 25.51 -37.65 47.12
CA GLU A 227 24.47 -38.54 47.64
C GLU A 227 24.10 -38.21 49.10
N ASP A 228 22.80 -38.05 49.41
CA ASP A 228 22.30 -38.19 50.78
C ASP A 228 21.07 -39.10 50.82
N GLU A 229 21.20 -40.18 51.58
CA GLU A 229 20.18 -41.19 51.88
C GLU A 229 19.18 -40.63 52.89
N GLY A 230 17.87 -40.83 52.69
CA GLY A 230 16.92 -40.49 53.74
C GLY A 230 15.46 -40.75 53.39
N GLU A 231 14.98 -41.91 53.87
CA GLU A 231 13.59 -42.34 53.99
C GLU A 231 12.53 -41.22 54.07
N ASN A 232 11.49 -41.31 53.25
CA ASN A 232 10.14 -41.17 53.78
C ASN A 232 9.05 -41.81 52.93
N ASP A 233 8.22 -42.53 53.66
CA ASP A 233 7.13 -43.39 53.24
C ASP A 233 5.92 -42.65 52.64
N GLU A 234 5.19 -43.44 51.86
CA GLU A 234 3.72 -43.53 51.86
C GLU A 234 2.84 -42.49 51.14
N ILE A 235 2.02 -43.08 50.23
CA ILE A 235 0.59 -42.83 49.97
C ILE A 235 0.21 -42.03 48.70
N HIS A 236 0.04 -42.81 47.62
CA HIS A 236 -1.27 -43.23 47.05
C HIS A 236 -1.99 -42.37 45.99
N MET A 237 -1.92 -42.88 44.76
CA MET A 237 -2.96 -43.05 43.73
C MET A 237 -3.96 -41.93 43.43
N LEU A 238 -3.88 -41.39 42.21
CA LEU A 238 -5.06 -41.12 41.37
C LEU A 238 -4.75 -41.36 39.88
N TYR A 239 -5.14 -42.54 39.38
CA TYR A 239 -5.45 -42.75 37.96
C TYR A 239 -6.94 -43.06 37.85
N SER A 240 -7.68 -42.22 37.14
CA SER A 240 -8.90 -42.67 36.45
C SER A 240 -9.15 -41.79 35.23
N PHE A 241 -8.74 -42.33 34.08
CA PHE A 241 -9.22 -41.96 32.76
C PHE A 241 -10.56 -42.66 32.52
N GLN A 242 -11.57 -41.93 32.05
CA GLN A 242 -12.81 -42.49 31.52
C GLN A 242 -13.01 -42.05 30.06
N SER A 243 -13.39 -43.06 29.26
CA SER A 243 -14.22 -43.02 28.04
C SER A 243 -13.58 -42.45 26.76
N GLN A 244 -13.61 -43.11 25.61
CA GLN A 244 -14.50 -44.18 25.09
C GLN A 244 -13.70 -45.19 24.25
#